data_AF-A0A6U8XQE9-F1
#
_entry.id   AF-A0A6U8XQE9-F1
#
_cell.length_a   1.000
_cell.length_b   1.000
_cell.length_c   1.000
_cell.angle_alpha   90.00
_cell.angle_beta   90.00
_cell.angle_gamma   90.00
#
_symmetry.space_group_name_H-M   'P 1'
#
loop_
_entity.id
_entity.type
_entity.pdbx_description
1 polymer ?
#
loop_
_entity_poly.entity_id
_entity_poly.type
_entity_poly.pdbx_seq_one_letter_code
_entity_poly.pdbx_strand_id
1 'polypeptide(L)'
;MAFEGRSRLFRRWCPPRKGAFGKIKLPELPLILAGALGGPFCIFVLTPLRNALTLASQDAVSSPMELYASTFQGGFASGWTGGFAPVLPSCPQFCMMGPLFHFLRETWGSVALAVLASSCMETFISYGSQTLNAQMAFNSEVQQSGTGAEVPLWNPLIPLGPGVAVHVVRNVVALSGIRIFSGPCQKVLKRLTQSFNVELPLGLQRFLSDFVASIGAAIISAPLNQCYNFAVTSAAYMEGGAPARVRALAGFLSRNYLLHGPAGEVLGLSPTLARDLFMRCAYVATLFTLFGAIERAAVAVWKYRDAQQQPVLSRRGTVGVRASS
;
A
#
# COMPACT_ATOMS: atom_id res chain seq x y z
N MET A 1 -5.53 -31.39 44.66
CA MET A 1 -6.11 -30.06 44.39
C MET A 1 -5.61 -29.57 43.05
N ALA A 2 -6.39 -29.80 41.98
CA ALA A 2 -6.04 -29.36 40.63
C ALA A 2 -6.89 -28.14 40.27
N PHE A 3 -6.22 -27.04 39.92
CA PHE A 3 -6.83 -25.75 39.60
C PHE A 3 -7.47 -25.81 38.21
N GLU A 4 -8.75 -26.18 38.14
CA GLU A 4 -9.53 -26.22 36.90
C GLU A 4 -10.27 -24.89 36.69
N GLY A 5 -9.49 -23.83 36.47
CA GLY A 5 -9.95 -22.45 36.34
C GLY A 5 -9.75 -21.86 34.94
N ARG A 6 -10.10 -22.58 33.86
CA ARG A 6 -10.12 -21.97 32.51
C ARG A 6 -11.43 -21.22 32.29
N SER A 7 -11.32 -19.90 32.23
CA SER A 7 -12.41 -18.93 32.18
C SER A 7 -13.37 -19.14 31.00
N ARG A 8 -14.67 -19.07 31.30
CA ARG A 8 -15.77 -19.12 30.31
C ARG A 8 -15.74 -17.94 29.31
N LEU A 9 -14.95 -16.89 29.59
CA LEU A 9 -14.78 -15.72 28.73
C LEU A 9 -14.04 -16.04 27.41
N PHE A 10 -13.10 -16.99 27.42
CA PHE A 10 -12.35 -17.36 26.21
C PHE A 10 -13.19 -18.15 25.18
N ARG A 11 -14.24 -18.87 25.62
CA ARG A 11 -15.11 -19.63 24.70
C ARG A 11 -16.07 -18.73 23.92
N ARG A 12 -16.33 -17.49 24.35
CA ARG A 12 -17.21 -16.56 23.62
C ARG A 12 -16.55 -15.93 22.39
N TRP A 13 -15.22 -16.00 22.29
CA TRP A 13 -14.45 -15.37 21.21
C TRP A 13 -14.00 -16.34 20.11
N CYS A 14 -14.12 -17.66 20.33
CA CYS A 14 -13.73 -18.67 19.35
C CYS A 14 -14.85 -19.71 19.18
N PRO A 15 -15.83 -19.48 18.29
CA PRO A 15 -16.81 -20.51 17.95
C PRO A 15 -16.11 -21.74 17.37
N PRO A 16 -16.57 -22.97 17.70
CA PRO A 16 -15.97 -24.21 17.22
C PRO A 16 -16.04 -24.28 15.70
N ARG A 17 -14.88 -24.29 15.04
CA ARG A 17 -14.72 -24.45 13.59
C ARG A 17 -15.00 -25.91 13.20
N LYS A 18 -16.26 -26.24 12.92
CA LYS A 18 -16.59 -27.50 12.23
C LYS A 18 -16.34 -27.33 10.72
N GLY A 19 -15.29 -27.97 10.21
CA GLY A 19 -15.22 -28.45 8.81
C GLY A 19 -15.11 -27.42 7.68
N ALA A 20 -14.45 -26.27 7.88
CA ALA A 20 -14.41 -25.19 6.89
C ALA A 20 -13.16 -25.19 5.98
N PHE A 21 -12.75 -26.35 5.44
CA PHE A 21 -12.05 -26.33 4.14
C PHE A 21 -13.11 -26.18 3.04
N GLY A 22 -13.79 -25.03 3.05
CA GLY A 22 -14.68 -24.66 1.95
C GLY A 22 -13.88 -24.65 0.64
N LYS A 23 -14.56 -24.92 -0.48
CA LYS A 23 -13.96 -24.82 -1.81
C LYS A 23 -13.32 -23.43 -1.95
N ILE A 24 -11.99 -23.37 -1.92
CA ILE A 24 -11.24 -22.12 -2.07
C ILE A 24 -11.62 -21.55 -3.44
N LYS A 25 -12.39 -20.46 -3.46
CA LYS A 25 -12.76 -19.80 -4.71
C LYS A 25 -11.52 -19.06 -5.20
N LEU A 26 -10.90 -19.60 -6.26
CA LEU A 26 -9.81 -18.90 -6.92
C LEU A 26 -10.30 -17.51 -7.40
N PRO A 27 -9.44 -16.48 -7.32
CA PRO A 27 -9.78 -15.15 -7.83
C PRO A 27 -10.15 -15.26 -9.31
N GLU A 28 -11.12 -14.43 -9.73
CA GLU A 28 -11.54 -14.39 -11.12
C GLU A 28 -10.36 -13.97 -12.01
N LEU A 29 -10.18 -14.64 -13.14
CA LEU A 29 -9.09 -14.37 -14.09
C LEU A 29 -8.93 -12.88 -14.46
N PRO A 30 -10.00 -12.08 -14.71
CA PRO A 30 -9.85 -10.65 -14.96
C PRO A 30 -9.18 -9.89 -13.80
N LEU A 31 -9.39 -10.29 -12.54
CA LEU A 31 -8.75 -9.67 -11.39
C LEU A 31 -7.26 -10.05 -11.28
N ILE A 32 -6.91 -11.30 -11.61
CA ILE A 32 -5.51 -11.72 -11.69
C ILE A 32 -4.79 -10.90 -12.75
N LEU A 33 -5.38 -10.75 -13.95
CA LEU A 33 -4.79 -9.98 -15.04
C LEU A 33 -4.68 -8.49 -14.70
N ALA A 34 -5.72 -7.91 -14.07
CA ALA A 34 -5.67 -6.53 -13.59
C ALA A 34 -4.56 -6.34 -12.55
N GLY A 35 -4.37 -7.28 -11.62
CA GLY A 35 -3.25 -7.27 -10.68
C GLY A 35 -1.88 -7.38 -11.34
N ALA A 36 -1.74 -8.36 -12.24
CA ALA A 36 -0.48 -8.69 -12.91
C ALA A 36 -0.01 -7.63 -13.91
N LEU A 37 -0.91 -6.86 -14.51
CA LEU A 37 -0.57 -5.81 -15.49
C LEU A 37 -0.81 -4.40 -14.95
N GLY A 38 -1.95 -4.19 -14.29
CA GLY A 38 -2.33 -2.89 -13.76
C GLY A 38 -1.47 -2.45 -12.58
N GLY A 39 -1.09 -3.37 -11.70
CA GLY A 39 -0.19 -3.08 -10.58
C GLY A 39 1.15 -2.51 -11.03
N PRO A 40 1.92 -3.24 -11.86
CA PRO A 40 3.19 -2.75 -12.40
C PRO A 40 3.05 -1.45 -13.20
N PHE A 41 1.99 -1.31 -14.00
CA PHE A 41 1.71 -0.08 -14.72
C PHE A 41 1.55 1.12 -13.77
N CYS A 42 0.72 1.00 -12.74
CA CYS A 42 0.52 2.07 -11.77
C CYS A 42 1.82 2.43 -11.02
N ILE A 43 2.60 1.42 -10.61
CA ILE A 43 3.89 1.63 -9.94
C ILE A 43 4.85 2.39 -10.85
N PHE A 44 4.95 2.00 -12.13
CA PHE A 44 5.82 2.68 -13.08
C PHE A 44 5.37 4.11 -13.33
N VAL A 45 4.09 4.33 -13.66
CA VAL A 45 3.54 5.68 -13.95
C VAL A 45 3.72 6.63 -12.76
N LEU A 46 3.60 6.13 -11.53
CA LEU A 46 3.74 6.95 -10.32
C LEU A 46 5.17 7.00 -9.76
N THR A 47 6.17 6.53 -10.53
CA THR A 47 7.59 6.61 -10.14
C THR A 47 8.02 8.04 -9.80
N PRO A 48 7.67 9.10 -10.56
CA PRO A 48 8.11 10.46 -10.22
C PRO A 48 7.63 10.90 -8.83
N LEU A 49 6.36 10.62 -8.50
CA LEU A 49 5.80 10.97 -7.19
C LEU A 49 6.43 10.15 -6.05
N ARG A 50 6.79 8.90 -6.34
CA ARG A 50 7.53 8.03 -5.42
C ARG A 50 8.96 8.53 -5.19
N ASN A 51 9.65 8.95 -6.26
CA ASN A 51 11.00 9.49 -6.19
C ASN A 51 11.00 10.79 -5.39
N ALA A 52 10.03 11.68 -5.61
CA ALA A 52 9.86 12.90 -4.82
C ALA A 52 9.68 12.59 -3.32
N LEU A 53 8.90 11.55 -2.96
CA LEU A 53 8.79 11.09 -1.57
C LEU A 53 10.11 10.56 -0.99
N THR A 54 10.97 9.99 -1.80
CA THR A 54 12.33 9.58 -1.39
C THR A 54 13.22 10.79 -1.13
N LEU A 55 13.23 11.76 -2.05
CA LEU A 55 14.00 12.99 -1.91
C LEU A 55 13.55 13.81 -0.69
N ALA A 56 12.26 13.85 -0.42
CA ALA A 56 11.69 14.46 0.79
C ALA A 56 12.31 13.95 2.10
N SER A 57 12.83 12.72 2.14
CA SER A 57 13.48 12.16 3.33
C SER A 57 14.87 12.76 3.62
N GLN A 58 15.47 13.43 2.64
CA GLN A 58 16.79 14.07 2.75
C GLN A 58 16.70 15.60 2.69
N ASP A 59 15.52 16.13 2.38
CA ASP A 59 15.26 17.55 2.24
C ASP A 59 14.15 17.99 3.20
N ALA A 60 14.48 18.84 4.17
CA ALA A 60 13.52 19.37 5.14
C ALA A 60 12.86 20.68 4.70
N VAL A 61 13.38 21.34 3.65
CA VAL A 61 13.10 22.73 3.30
C VAL A 61 12.17 22.83 2.10
N SER A 62 12.41 22.04 1.06
CA SER A 62 11.67 22.14 -0.21
C SER A 62 10.20 21.78 -0.05
N SER A 63 9.37 22.50 -0.81
CA SER A 63 7.92 22.27 -0.93
C SER A 63 7.61 20.99 -1.72
N PRO A 64 6.37 20.46 -1.67
CA PRO A 64 6.00 19.27 -2.44
C PRO A 64 6.23 19.42 -3.95
N MET A 65 5.98 20.61 -4.49
CA MET A 65 6.10 20.88 -5.93
C MET A 65 7.55 20.99 -6.36
N GLU A 66 8.41 21.60 -5.55
CA GLU A 66 9.85 21.65 -5.80
C GLU A 66 10.46 20.24 -5.80
N LEU A 67 10.09 19.41 -4.81
CA LEU A 67 10.53 18.01 -4.75
C LEU A 67 10.02 17.17 -5.93
N TYR A 68 8.80 17.42 -6.40
CA TYR A 68 8.28 16.75 -7.59
C TYR A 68 9.01 17.22 -8.85
N ALA A 69 9.22 18.52 -9.01
CA ALA A 69 9.94 19.10 -10.13
C ALA A 69 11.41 18.67 -10.16
N SER A 70 12.05 18.49 -8.99
CA SER A 70 13.46 18.09 -8.90
C SER A 70 13.71 16.73 -9.56
N THR A 71 12.74 15.81 -9.47
CA THR A 71 12.84 14.50 -10.16
C THR A 71 13.01 14.60 -11.67
N PHE A 72 12.68 15.75 -12.28
CA PHE A 72 12.81 16.02 -13.72
C PHE A 72 13.95 16.98 -14.08
N GLN A 73 14.82 17.36 -13.14
CA GLN A 73 15.94 18.29 -13.41
C GLN A 73 16.91 17.74 -14.48
N GLY A 74 17.14 16.43 -14.50
CA GLY A 74 17.90 15.73 -15.54
C GLY A 74 17.15 15.51 -16.86
N GLY A 75 15.97 16.10 -17.04
CA GLY A 75 15.11 15.95 -18.20
C GLY A 75 13.87 15.07 -17.95
N PHE A 76 12.97 15.01 -18.93
CA PHE A 76 11.68 14.31 -18.75
C PHE A 76 11.82 12.84 -18.31
N ALA A 77 12.80 12.13 -18.86
CA ALA A 77 13.02 10.72 -18.53
C ALA A 77 13.55 10.49 -17.10
N SER A 78 14.20 11.49 -16.47
CA SER A 78 14.78 11.32 -15.13
C SER A 78 13.73 11.13 -14.03
N GLY A 79 12.49 11.56 -14.27
CA GLY A 79 11.39 11.32 -13.34
C GLY A 79 11.12 9.84 -13.08
N TRP A 80 11.51 8.98 -14.02
CA TRP A 80 11.36 7.51 -13.93
C TRP A 80 12.64 6.77 -13.52
N THR A 81 13.65 7.48 -13.02
CA THR A 81 14.88 6.86 -12.53
C THR A 81 14.58 5.75 -11.51
N GLY A 82 15.07 4.54 -11.79
CA GLY A 82 14.86 3.34 -10.96
C GLY A 82 13.44 2.77 -11.00
N GLY A 83 12.52 3.34 -11.77
CA GLY A 83 11.10 2.95 -11.81
C GLY A 83 10.86 1.51 -12.26
N PHE A 84 11.75 0.95 -13.08
CA PHE A 84 11.66 -0.45 -13.52
C PHE A 84 11.98 -1.47 -12.42
N ALA A 85 12.80 -1.12 -11.42
CA ALA A 85 13.18 -2.03 -10.35
C ALA A 85 11.96 -2.64 -9.63
N PRO A 86 10.98 -1.85 -9.17
CA PRO A 86 9.78 -2.38 -8.50
C PRO A 86 8.71 -2.94 -9.44
N VAL A 87 8.80 -2.76 -10.77
CA VAL A 87 7.77 -3.24 -11.72
C VAL A 87 7.63 -4.75 -11.65
N LEU A 88 8.73 -5.50 -11.81
CA LEU A 88 8.67 -6.96 -11.85
C LEU A 88 8.21 -7.57 -10.50
N PRO A 89 8.74 -7.15 -9.33
CA PRO A 89 8.28 -7.66 -8.04
C PRO A 89 6.85 -7.23 -7.69
N SER A 90 6.32 -6.17 -8.30
CA SER A 90 4.95 -5.76 -8.05
C SER A 90 3.93 -6.80 -8.53
N CYS A 91 4.22 -7.58 -9.58
CA CYS A 91 3.33 -8.65 -10.05
C CYS A 91 2.97 -9.64 -8.92
N PRO A 92 3.94 -10.34 -8.29
CA PRO A 92 3.63 -11.20 -7.14
C PRO A 92 3.19 -10.39 -5.91
N GLN A 93 3.64 -9.15 -5.71
CA GLN A 93 3.19 -8.30 -4.59
C GLN A 93 1.67 -8.10 -4.58
N PHE A 94 1.07 -7.76 -5.73
CA PHE A 94 -0.38 -7.59 -5.86
C PHE A 94 -1.14 -8.91 -5.66
N CYS A 95 -0.57 -10.05 -6.09
CA CYS A 95 -1.12 -11.37 -5.78
C CYS A 95 -1.09 -11.71 -4.28
N MET A 96 -0.08 -11.23 -3.55
CA MET A 96 -0.01 -11.45 -2.10
C MET A 96 -1.02 -10.58 -1.33
N MET A 97 -1.15 -9.31 -1.71
CA MET A 97 -2.08 -8.38 -1.05
C MET A 97 -3.55 -8.77 -1.22
N GLY A 98 -3.91 -9.42 -2.32
CA GLY A 98 -5.26 -9.88 -2.62
C GLY A 98 -5.49 -11.34 -2.23
N PRO A 99 -5.32 -12.30 -3.17
CA PRO A 99 -5.62 -13.72 -2.97
C PRO A 99 -4.99 -14.35 -1.71
N LEU A 100 -3.68 -14.17 -1.49
CA LEU A 100 -3.01 -14.82 -0.35
C LEU A 100 -3.56 -14.31 0.98
N PHE A 101 -3.80 -13.01 1.12
CA PHE A 101 -4.40 -12.46 2.34
C PHE A 101 -5.72 -13.16 2.69
N HIS A 102 -6.60 -13.36 1.71
CA HIS A 102 -7.88 -14.04 1.92
C HIS A 102 -7.68 -15.50 2.33
N PHE A 103 -6.77 -16.20 1.67
CA PHE A 103 -6.40 -17.57 2.03
C PHE A 103 -5.88 -17.69 3.48
N LEU A 104 -4.95 -16.82 3.88
CA LEU A 104 -4.39 -16.80 5.24
C LEU A 104 -5.45 -16.43 6.28
N ARG A 105 -6.32 -15.48 5.97
CA ARG A 105 -7.44 -15.08 6.84
C ARG A 105 -8.39 -16.26 7.07
N GLU A 106 -8.76 -16.98 6.01
CA GLU A 106 -9.64 -18.15 6.12
C GLU A 106 -8.97 -19.28 6.90
N THR A 107 -7.70 -19.55 6.62
CA THR A 107 -6.94 -20.62 7.28
C THR A 107 -6.76 -20.34 8.78
N TRP A 108 -6.29 -19.16 9.16
CA TRP A 108 -6.01 -18.85 10.56
C TRP A 108 -7.20 -18.30 11.35
N GLY A 109 -8.23 -17.79 10.67
CA GLY A 109 -9.40 -17.20 11.33
C GLY A 109 -9.13 -15.86 12.00
N SER A 110 -7.99 -15.25 11.72
CA SER A 110 -7.58 -13.97 12.28
C SER A 110 -7.15 -13.02 11.17
N VAL A 111 -7.84 -11.88 11.07
CA VAL A 111 -7.50 -10.80 10.13
C VAL A 111 -6.13 -10.23 10.44
N ALA A 112 -5.81 -10.03 11.74
CA ALA A 112 -4.53 -9.45 12.16
C ALA A 112 -3.34 -10.32 11.78
N LEU A 113 -3.43 -11.64 12.00
CA LEU A 113 -2.36 -12.58 11.59
C LEU A 113 -2.20 -12.59 10.07
N ALA A 114 -3.31 -12.59 9.31
CA ALA A 114 -3.27 -12.54 7.86
C ALA A 114 -2.63 -11.24 7.34
N VAL A 115 -2.94 -10.08 7.94
CA VAL A 115 -2.29 -8.80 7.62
C VAL A 115 -0.79 -8.89 7.90
N LEU A 116 -0.39 -9.37 9.08
CA LEU A 116 1.02 -9.46 9.47
C LEU A 116 1.82 -10.33 8.49
N ALA A 117 1.35 -11.54 8.22
CA ALA A 117 2.05 -12.45 7.32
C ALA A 117 2.09 -11.94 5.87
N SER A 118 0.98 -11.40 5.38
CA SER A 118 0.93 -10.81 4.02
C SER A 118 1.90 -9.63 3.91
N SER A 119 2.01 -8.80 4.96
CA SER A 119 2.94 -7.66 4.99
C SER A 119 4.39 -8.11 5.03
N CYS A 120 4.72 -9.18 5.76
CA CYS A 120 6.06 -9.77 5.76
C CYS A 120 6.43 -10.31 4.38
N MET A 121 5.51 -11.01 3.71
CA MET A 121 5.74 -11.55 2.36
C MET A 121 5.85 -10.44 1.32
N GLU A 122 5.00 -9.42 1.39
CA GLU A 122 5.12 -8.20 0.58
C GLU A 122 6.48 -7.52 0.77
N THR A 123 6.96 -7.43 2.01
CA THR A 123 8.28 -6.88 2.32
C THR A 123 9.37 -7.73 1.67
N PHE A 124 9.32 -9.06 1.82
CA PHE A 124 10.31 -9.97 1.25
C PHE A 124 10.40 -9.86 -0.28
N ILE A 125 9.26 -9.69 -0.96
CA ILE A 125 9.19 -9.53 -2.41
C ILE A 125 9.72 -8.16 -2.84
N SER A 126 9.29 -7.11 -2.15
CA SER A 126 9.44 -5.74 -2.66
C SER A 126 10.65 -5.01 -2.11
N TYR A 127 11.14 -5.33 -0.91
CA TYR A 127 12.18 -4.56 -0.21
C TYR A 127 13.38 -4.23 -1.09
N GLY A 128 14.06 -5.23 -1.67
CA GLY A 128 15.28 -5.02 -2.44
C GLY A 128 15.05 -4.08 -3.64
N SER A 129 13.95 -4.28 -4.36
CA SER A 129 13.59 -3.44 -5.51
C SER A 129 13.19 -2.01 -5.16
N GLN A 130 12.51 -1.82 -4.01
CA GLN A 130 12.13 -0.50 -3.54
C GLN A 130 13.35 0.27 -3.03
N THR A 131 14.27 -0.43 -2.36
CA THR A 131 15.55 0.12 -1.89
C THR A 131 16.39 0.57 -3.07
N LEU A 132 16.53 -0.28 -4.10
CA LEU A 132 17.26 0.09 -5.32
C LEU A 132 16.65 1.33 -6.00
N ASN A 133 15.32 1.39 -6.18
CA ASN A 133 14.68 2.57 -6.75
C ASN A 133 14.93 3.84 -5.92
N ALA A 134 14.80 3.77 -4.60
CA ALA A 134 15.05 4.92 -3.72
C ALA A 134 16.50 5.42 -3.84
N GLN A 135 17.47 4.51 -3.83
CA GLN A 135 18.88 4.86 -3.96
C GLN A 135 19.24 5.41 -5.34
N MET A 136 18.67 4.87 -6.42
CA MET A 136 18.85 5.42 -7.76
C MET A 136 18.28 6.84 -7.88
N ALA A 137 17.10 7.09 -7.31
CA ALA A 137 16.49 8.42 -7.29
C ALA A 137 17.36 9.42 -6.50
N PHE A 138 17.82 9.03 -5.32
CA PHE A 138 18.71 9.86 -4.50
C PHE A 138 20.06 10.13 -5.17
N ASN A 139 20.72 9.11 -5.71
CA ASN A 139 22.01 9.29 -6.38
C ASN A 139 21.87 10.16 -7.64
N SER A 140 20.76 10.06 -8.37
CA SER A 140 20.49 10.95 -9.50
C SER A 140 20.39 12.41 -9.07
N GLU A 141 19.73 12.72 -7.95
CA GLU A 141 19.65 14.07 -7.40
C GLU A 141 21.02 14.57 -6.91
N VAL A 142 21.80 13.72 -6.24
CA VAL A 142 23.17 14.03 -5.80
C VAL A 142 24.07 14.37 -7.00
N GLN A 143 24.00 13.58 -8.06
CA GLN A 143 24.75 13.82 -9.30
C GLN A 143 24.35 15.13 -9.99
N GLN A 144 23.05 15.45 -10.01
CA GLN A 144 22.53 16.67 -10.65
C GLN A 144 22.81 17.93 -9.84
N SER A 145 22.65 17.86 -8.52
CA SER A 145 22.94 18.99 -7.62
C SER A 145 24.43 19.23 -7.43
N GLY A 146 25.27 18.20 -7.65
CA GLY A 146 26.70 18.24 -7.34
C GLY A 146 26.98 18.31 -5.84
N THR A 147 26.02 17.92 -4.99
CA THR A 147 26.12 18.01 -3.54
C THR A 147 25.88 16.67 -2.86
N GLY A 148 26.70 16.36 -1.85
CA GLY A 148 26.59 15.12 -1.07
C GLY A 148 27.42 13.96 -1.63
N ALA A 149 27.19 12.78 -1.07
CA ALA A 149 27.84 11.55 -1.48
C ALA A 149 26.78 10.53 -1.91
N GLU A 150 27.05 9.83 -3.00
CA GLU A 150 26.21 8.74 -3.47
C GLU A 150 26.17 7.60 -2.44
N VAL A 151 25.05 6.90 -2.40
CA VAL A 151 24.91 5.67 -1.62
C VAL A 151 25.11 4.43 -2.50
N PRO A 152 25.70 3.35 -1.96
CA PRO A 152 25.84 2.11 -2.71
C PRO A 152 24.46 1.54 -3.09
N LEU A 153 24.33 1.14 -4.36
CA LEU A 153 23.11 0.54 -4.87
C LEU A 153 22.91 -0.87 -4.28
N TRP A 154 21.72 -1.12 -3.77
CA TRP A 154 21.33 -2.38 -3.17
C TRP A 154 21.01 -3.42 -4.23
N ASN A 155 21.44 -4.67 -4.01
CA ASN A 155 21.06 -5.77 -4.88
C ASN A 155 19.55 -6.07 -4.70
N PRO A 156 18.72 -5.96 -5.77
CA PRO A 156 17.27 -6.09 -5.65
C PRO A 156 16.83 -7.51 -5.25
N LEU A 157 17.69 -8.51 -5.40
CA LEU A 157 17.44 -9.90 -5.02
C LEU A 157 17.68 -10.18 -3.53
N ILE A 158 18.29 -9.24 -2.79
CA ILE A 158 18.54 -9.39 -1.35
C ILE A 158 17.36 -8.77 -0.57
N PRO A 159 16.52 -9.58 0.08
CA PRO A 159 15.25 -9.13 0.67
C PRO A 159 15.39 -8.53 2.07
N LEU A 160 16.61 -8.44 2.61
CA LEU A 160 16.90 -7.98 3.96
C LEU A 160 18.03 -6.97 3.94
N GLY A 161 17.90 -5.87 4.68
CA GLY A 161 18.96 -4.87 4.78
C GLY A 161 18.57 -3.67 5.65
N PRO A 162 19.26 -2.52 5.48
CA PRO A 162 19.00 -1.30 6.23
C PRO A 162 17.51 -0.87 6.17
N GLY A 163 16.90 -0.70 7.34
CA GLY A 163 15.51 -0.21 7.41
C GLY A 163 14.43 -1.25 7.10
N VAL A 164 14.77 -2.52 6.88
CA VAL A 164 13.77 -3.59 6.60
C VAL A 164 12.69 -3.70 7.69
N ALA A 165 13.06 -3.53 8.97
CA ALA A 165 12.09 -3.54 10.06
C ALA A 165 11.07 -2.40 9.94
N VAL A 166 11.52 -1.20 9.60
CA VAL A 166 10.64 -0.04 9.36
C VAL A 166 9.74 -0.30 8.14
N HIS A 167 10.26 -0.93 7.10
CA HIS A 167 9.50 -1.31 5.91
C HIS A 167 8.39 -2.32 6.21
N VAL A 168 8.67 -3.35 7.03
CA VAL A 168 7.64 -4.31 7.48
C VAL A 168 6.54 -3.59 8.25
N VAL A 169 6.89 -2.77 9.24
CA VAL A 169 5.89 -2.05 10.05
C VAL A 169 5.07 -1.09 9.17
N ARG A 170 5.71 -0.40 8.22
CA ARG A 170 5.02 0.42 7.22
C ARG A 170 3.98 -0.39 6.45
N ASN A 171 4.33 -1.58 5.97
CA ASN A 171 3.42 -2.44 5.20
C ASN A 171 2.27 -2.96 6.06
N VAL A 172 2.55 -3.34 7.31
CA VAL A 172 1.49 -3.72 8.28
C VAL A 172 0.49 -2.60 8.46
N VAL A 173 0.94 -1.37 8.68
CA VAL A 173 0.05 -0.21 8.83
C VAL A 173 -0.73 0.06 7.54
N ALA A 174 -0.06 0.06 6.39
CA ALA A 174 -0.71 0.32 5.10
C ALA A 174 -1.80 -0.73 4.80
N LEU A 175 -1.49 -2.01 4.96
CA LEU A 175 -2.42 -3.11 4.70
C LEU A 175 -3.56 -3.15 5.74
N SER A 176 -3.30 -2.73 6.99
CA SER A 176 -4.33 -2.56 8.03
C SER A 176 -5.40 -1.55 7.63
N GLY A 177 -5.04 -0.49 6.89
CA GLY A 177 -6.00 0.47 6.35
C GLY A 177 -7.13 -0.19 5.57
N ILE A 178 -6.75 -0.99 4.58
CA ILE A 178 -7.70 -1.63 3.66
C ILE A 178 -8.42 -2.80 4.34
N ARG A 179 -7.74 -3.55 5.21
CA ARG A 179 -8.26 -4.82 5.73
C ARG A 179 -8.92 -4.74 7.10
N ILE A 180 -8.52 -3.77 7.93
CA ILE A 180 -9.01 -3.62 9.31
C ILE A 180 -9.85 -2.34 9.44
N PHE A 181 -9.41 -1.21 8.89
CA PHE A 181 -10.08 0.08 9.09
C PHE A 181 -11.23 0.36 8.11
N SER A 182 -11.23 -0.24 6.92
CA SER A 182 -12.32 -0.07 5.94
C SER A 182 -13.71 -0.40 6.48
N GLY A 183 -13.86 -1.51 7.22
CA GLY A 183 -15.13 -1.94 7.80
C GLY A 183 -15.74 -0.93 8.79
N PRO A 184 -14.99 -0.47 9.81
CA PRO A 184 -15.38 0.65 10.66
C PRO A 184 -15.75 1.92 9.87
N CYS A 185 -14.94 2.32 8.89
CA CYS A 185 -15.20 3.49 8.04
C CYS A 185 -16.53 3.34 7.26
N GLN A 186 -16.83 2.17 6.71
CA GLN A 186 -18.10 1.87 6.05
C GLN A 186 -19.29 2.03 7.00
N LYS A 187 -19.18 1.54 8.24
CA LYS A 187 -20.24 1.67 9.26
C LYS A 187 -20.48 3.13 9.64
N VAL A 188 -19.42 3.91 9.83
CA VAL A 188 -19.53 5.34 10.15
C VAL A 188 -20.15 6.10 8.99
N LEU A 189 -19.67 5.90 7.76
CA LEU A 189 -20.22 6.55 6.57
C LEU A 189 -21.69 6.20 6.36
N LYS A 190 -22.08 4.94 6.60
CA LYS A 190 -23.49 4.51 6.57
C LYS A 190 -24.34 5.26 7.58
N ARG A 191 -23.84 5.44 8.81
CA ARG A 191 -24.57 6.19 9.85
C ARG A 191 -24.71 7.66 9.49
N LEU A 192 -23.64 8.30 9.00
CA LEU A 192 -23.66 9.71 8.59
C LEU A 192 -24.66 9.94 7.46
N THR A 193 -24.60 9.13 6.40
CA THR A 193 -25.54 9.23 5.26
C THR A 193 -26.99 9.05 5.67
N GLN A 194 -27.27 8.11 6.58
CA GLN A 194 -28.60 7.94 7.18
C GLN A 194 -29.03 9.15 8.03
N SER A 195 -28.13 9.72 8.84
CA SER A 195 -28.43 10.91 9.67
C SER A 195 -28.72 12.16 8.85
N PHE A 196 -28.13 12.28 7.66
CA PHE A 196 -28.36 13.42 6.74
C PHE A 196 -29.45 13.14 5.69
N ASN A 197 -30.14 11.99 5.73
CA ASN A 197 -31.09 11.55 4.71
C ASN A 197 -30.52 11.59 3.27
N VAL A 198 -29.23 11.27 3.12
CA VAL A 198 -28.55 11.20 1.82
C VAL A 198 -28.42 9.74 1.41
N GLU A 199 -29.08 9.33 0.33
CA GLU A 199 -28.89 8.01 -0.25
C GLU A 199 -27.69 8.00 -1.19
N LEU A 200 -26.62 7.28 -0.81
CA LEU A 200 -25.48 7.04 -1.69
C LEU A 200 -25.61 5.69 -2.40
N PRO A 201 -25.31 5.60 -3.71
CA PRO A 201 -25.15 4.33 -4.38
C PRO A 201 -24.13 3.45 -3.65
N LEU A 202 -24.43 2.16 -3.47
CA LEU A 202 -23.59 1.23 -2.70
C LEU A 202 -22.12 1.20 -3.17
N GLY A 203 -21.90 1.33 -4.48
CA GLY A 203 -20.56 1.40 -5.06
C GLY A 203 -19.78 2.65 -4.63
N LEU A 204 -20.45 3.81 -4.64
CA LEU A 204 -19.85 5.07 -4.19
C LEU A 204 -19.57 5.06 -2.69
N GLN A 205 -20.51 4.53 -1.89
CA GLN A 205 -20.32 4.40 -0.44
C GLN A 205 -19.08 3.55 -0.09
N ARG A 206 -18.91 2.40 -0.74
CA ARG A 206 -17.73 1.53 -0.55
C ARG A 206 -16.45 2.23 -0.99
N PHE A 207 -16.47 2.88 -2.15
CA PHE A 207 -15.32 3.64 -2.64
C PHE A 207 -14.90 4.73 -1.65
N LEU A 208 -15.82 5.56 -1.18
CA LEU A 208 -15.53 6.65 -0.24
C LEU A 208 -14.98 6.12 1.09
N SER A 209 -15.55 5.04 1.62
CA SER A 209 -15.04 4.45 2.86
C SER A 209 -13.65 3.86 2.70
N ASP A 210 -13.37 3.21 1.58
CA ASP A 210 -12.06 2.60 1.31
C ASP A 210 -11.02 3.69 1.06
N PHE A 211 -11.42 4.78 0.39
CA PHE A 211 -10.62 5.98 0.19
C PHE A 211 -10.23 6.64 1.51
N VAL A 212 -11.20 6.91 2.40
CA VAL A 212 -10.93 7.50 3.73
C VAL A 212 -10.05 6.57 4.58
N ALA A 213 -10.31 5.27 4.58
CA ALA A 213 -9.48 4.31 5.30
C ALA A 213 -8.04 4.27 4.76
N SER A 214 -7.88 4.38 3.44
CA SER A 214 -6.57 4.42 2.76
C SER A 214 -5.82 5.70 3.06
N ILE A 215 -6.49 6.86 3.10
CA ILE A 215 -5.89 8.13 3.54
C ILE A 215 -5.44 8.04 4.99
N GLY A 216 -6.28 7.52 5.89
CA GLY A 216 -5.92 7.35 7.29
C GLY A 216 -4.69 6.45 7.47
N ALA A 217 -4.62 5.33 6.74
CA ALA A 217 -3.46 4.46 6.75
C ALA A 217 -2.22 5.09 6.09
N ALA A 218 -2.40 5.92 5.05
CA ALA A 218 -1.33 6.69 4.44
C ALA A 218 -0.73 7.69 5.44
N ILE A 219 -1.57 8.41 6.21
CA ILE A 219 -1.16 9.34 7.26
C ILE A 219 -0.34 8.62 8.33
N ILE A 220 -0.86 7.50 8.87
CA ILE A 220 -0.18 6.75 9.94
C ILE A 220 1.12 6.12 9.43
N SER A 221 1.17 5.68 8.16
CA SER A 221 2.37 5.07 7.57
C SER A 221 3.38 6.08 7.02
N ALA A 222 3.07 7.38 6.92
CA ALA A 222 3.97 8.36 6.32
C ALA A 222 5.30 8.52 7.09
N PRO A 223 5.30 8.67 8.43
CA PRO A 223 6.54 8.74 9.19
C PRO A 223 7.41 7.50 9.03
N LEU A 224 6.79 6.31 9.00
CA LEU A 224 7.49 5.05 8.77
C LEU A 224 8.06 4.98 7.35
N ASN A 225 7.33 5.45 6.34
CA ASN A 225 7.83 5.52 4.98
C ASN A 225 9.03 6.44 4.87
N GLN A 226 9.00 7.61 5.51
CA GLN A 226 10.11 8.55 5.50
C GLN A 226 11.33 8.02 6.28
N CYS A 227 11.11 7.37 7.44
CA CYS A 227 12.17 6.66 8.15
C CYS A 227 12.82 5.55 7.29
N TYR A 228 12.02 4.82 6.51
CA TYR A 228 12.55 3.81 5.59
C TYR A 228 13.38 4.46 4.48
N ASN A 229 12.86 5.50 3.82
CA ASN A 229 13.58 6.22 2.77
C ASN A 229 14.91 6.77 3.32
N PHE A 230 14.87 7.44 4.47
CA PHE A 230 16.08 7.91 5.17
C PHE A 230 17.06 6.78 5.46
N ALA A 231 16.59 5.64 5.96
CA ALA A 231 17.43 4.50 6.29
C ALA A 231 18.18 3.92 5.08
N VAL A 232 17.58 3.97 3.88
CA VAL A 232 18.18 3.41 2.66
C VAL A 232 19.00 4.40 1.85
N THR A 233 18.84 5.71 2.11
CA THR A 233 19.57 6.79 1.42
C THR A 233 20.53 7.57 2.32
N SER A 234 20.69 7.19 3.60
CA SER A 234 21.65 7.84 4.52
C SER A 234 22.88 6.96 4.76
N ALA A 235 24.06 7.43 4.32
CA ALA A 235 25.34 6.76 4.58
C ALA A 235 25.57 6.55 6.10
N ALA A 236 25.32 7.59 6.90
CA ALA A 236 25.45 7.53 8.36
C ALA A 236 24.57 6.44 9.00
N TYR A 237 23.36 6.20 8.46
CA TYR A 237 22.50 5.12 8.93
C TYR A 237 23.05 3.74 8.53
N MET A 238 23.51 3.60 7.29
CA MET A 238 24.00 2.32 6.77
C MET A 238 25.28 1.86 7.47
N GLU A 239 26.20 2.78 7.76
CA GLU A 239 27.47 2.51 8.45
C GLU A 239 27.30 2.28 9.96
N GLY A 240 26.25 2.84 10.55
CA GLY A 240 25.99 2.74 11.98
C GLY A 240 25.58 1.33 12.44
N GLY A 241 26.01 0.95 13.65
CA GLY A 241 25.48 -0.22 14.36
C GLY A 241 24.02 -0.03 14.80
N ALA A 242 23.37 -1.10 15.28
CA ALA A 242 21.96 -1.06 15.71
C ALA A 242 21.56 0.10 16.65
N PRO A 243 22.29 0.41 17.74
CA PRO A 243 21.94 1.55 18.60
C PRO A 243 22.17 2.91 17.93
N ALA A 244 23.15 3.02 17.03
CA ALA A 244 23.37 4.23 16.24
C ALA A 244 22.23 4.45 15.24
N ARG A 245 21.76 3.38 14.59
CA ARG A 245 20.61 3.38 13.67
C ARG A 245 19.33 3.84 14.34
N VAL A 246 19.01 3.31 15.52
CA VAL A 246 17.82 3.74 16.29
C VAL A 246 17.90 5.22 16.64
N ARG A 247 19.07 5.68 17.12
CA ARG A 247 19.30 7.11 17.42
C ARG A 247 19.21 7.98 16.17
N ALA A 248 19.71 7.51 15.03
CA ALA A 248 19.63 8.23 13.76
C ALA A 248 18.17 8.39 13.30
N LEU A 249 17.32 7.36 13.43
CA LEU A 249 15.88 7.46 13.12
C LEU A 249 15.13 8.38 14.08
N ALA A 250 15.40 8.25 15.39
CA ALA A 250 14.80 9.14 16.38
C ALA A 250 15.21 10.60 16.13
N GLY A 251 16.49 10.84 15.83
CA GLY A 251 17.01 12.14 15.45
C GLY A 251 16.42 12.66 14.15
N PHE A 252 16.23 11.79 13.14
CA PHE A 252 15.56 12.13 11.89
C PHE A 252 14.12 12.61 12.14
N LEU A 253 13.32 11.84 12.89
CA LEU A 253 11.94 12.22 13.22
C LEU A 253 11.88 13.50 14.03
N SER A 254 12.76 13.64 15.03
CA SER A 254 12.80 14.82 15.89
C SER A 254 13.17 16.08 15.09
N ARG A 255 14.19 16.02 14.22
CA ARG A 255 14.63 17.19 13.43
C ARG A 255 13.64 17.58 12.34
N ASN A 256 12.99 16.59 11.70
CA ASN A 256 12.10 16.89 10.58
C ASN A 256 10.68 17.23 11.02
N TYR A 257 10.16 16.61 12.08
CA TYR A 257 8.73 16.74 12.42
C TYR A 257 8.44 17.54 13.67
N LEU A 258 9.45 17.86 14.49
CA LEU A 258 9.26 18.67 15.69
C LEU A 258 9.97 20.02 15.52
N LEU A 259 9.30 21.09 15.94
CA LEU A 259 9.91 22.40 16.10
C LEU A 259 10.52 22.48 17.48
N HIS A 260 11.80 22.83 17.56
CA HIS A 260 12.52 23.00 18.82
C HIS A 260 12.79 24.49 19.06
N GLY A 261 12.55 24.94 20.28
CA GLY A 261 12.90 26.28 20.73
C GLY A 261 14.40 26.44 21.03
N PRO A 262 14.84 27.65 21.40
CA PRO A 262 16.25 27.91 21.70
C PRO A 262 16.81 27.07 22.85
N ALA A 263 15.97 26.64 23.80
CA ALA A 263 16.37 25.80 24.92
C ALA A 263 16.16 24.28 24.66
N GLY A 264 15.78 23.91 23.44
CA GLY A 264 15.55 22.51 23.04
C GLY A 264 14.17 21.96 23.43
N GLU A 265 13.25 22.81 23.88
CA GLU A 265 11.87 22.45 24.15
C GLU A 265 11.07 22.23 22.85
N VAL A 266 10.17 21.25 22.83
CA VAL A 266 9.30 21.00 21.68
C VAL A 266 8.18 22.04 21.65
N LEU A 267 8.26 22.96 20.70
CA LEU A 267 7.29 24.03 20.49
C LEU A 267 6.06 23.57 19.70
N GLY A 268 6.20 22.56 18.85
CA GLY A 268 5.11 22.07 18.02
C GLY A 268 5.54 21.13 16.90
N LEU A 269 4.66 20.99 15.90
CA LEU A 269 4.89 20.16 14.72
C LEU A 269 5.47 21.01 13.58
N SER A 270 6.45 20.47 12.87
CA SER A 270 7.06 21.12 11.71
C SER A 270 6.12 21.09 10.49
N PRO A 271 6.10 22.14 9.65
CA PRO A 271 5.45 22.12 8.34
C PRO A 271 5.90 20.96 7.43
N THR A 272 7.13 20.46 7.61
CA THR A 272 7.67 19.28 6.90
C THR A 272 6.80 18.04 7.13
N LEU A 273 6.21 17.87 8.32
CA LEU A 273 5.28 16.76 8.57
C LEU A 273 4.04 16.87 7.68
N ALA A 274 3.44 18.06 7.57
CA ALA A 274 2.27 18.29 6.73
C ALA A 274 2.58 18.04 5.24
N ARG A 275 3.77 18.48 4.79
CA ARG A 275 4.30 18.21 3.44
C ARG A 275 4.38 16.72 3.15
N ASP A 276 5.03 15.96 4.02
CA ASP A 276 5.27 14.53 3.82
C ASP A 276 3.96 13.73 3.91
N LEU A 277 3.04 14.13 4.79
CA LEU A 277 1.69 13.58 4.85
C LEU A 277 0.93 13.82 3.55
N PHE A 278 0.94 15.05 3.04
CA PHE A 278 0.30 15.40 1.78
C PHE A 278 0.84 14.57 0.61
N MET A 279 2.16 14.53 0.43
CA MET A 279 2.80 13.75 -0.64
C MET A 279 2.48 12.26 -0.52
N ARG A 280 2.48 11.72 0.70
CA ARG A 280 2.16 10.31 0.95
C ARG A 280 0.70 10.01 0.61
N CYS A 281 -0.22 10.86 1.03
CA CYS A 281 -1.64 10.74 0.69
C CYS A 281 -1.85 10.87 -0.82
N ALA A 282 -1.23 11.84 -1.48
CA ALA A 282 -1.33 12.02 -2.94
C ALA A 282 -0.86 10.77 -3.68
N TYR A 283 0.29 10.19 -3.28
CA TYR A 283 0.80 8.95 -3.87
C TYR A 283 -0.16 7.78 -3.68
N VAL A 284 -0.56 7.51 -2.44
CA VAL A 284 -1.40 6.36 -2.10
C VAL A 284 -2.80 6.48 -2.71
N ALA A 285 -3.41 7.67 -2.65
CA ALA A 285 -4.72 7.94 -3.24
C ALA A 285 -4.69 7.76 -4.76
N THR A 286 -3.68 8.30 -5.43
CA THR A 286 -3.54 8.17 -6.90
C THR A 286 -3.30 6.71 -7.29
N LEU A 287 -2.41 6.01 -6.57
CA LEU A 287 -2.10 4.60 -6.81
C LEU A 287 -3.35 3.72 -6.74
N PHE A 288 -4.14 3.82 -5.66
CA PHE A 288 -5.33 3.00 -5.50
C PHE A 288 -6.47 3.43 -6.42
N THR A 289 -6.61 4.73 -6.71
CA THR A 289 -7.64 5.20 -7.66
C THR A 289 -7.36 4.70 -9.07
N LEU A 290 -6.10 4.80 -9.53
CA LEU A 290 -5.68 4.33 -10.83
C LEU A 290 -5.82 2.80 -10.93
N PHE A 291 -5.34 2.06 -9.93
CA PHE A 291 -5.46 0.61 -9.89
C PHE A 291 -6.93 0.16 -9.89
N GLY A 292 -7.77 0.78 -9.06
CA GLY A 292 -9.20 0.46 -9.02
C GLY A 292 -9.92 0.79 -10.33
N ALA A 293 -9.48 1.81 -11.08
CA ALA A 293 -10.00 2.09 -12.41
C ALA A 293 -9.63 0.99 -13.42
N ILE A 294 -8.37 0.52 -13.39
CA ILE A 294 -7.90 -0.59 -14.24
C ILE A 294 -8.66 -1.88 -13.92
N GLU A 295 -8.86 -2.20 -12.64
CA GLU A 295 -9.61 -3.38 -12.22
C GLU A 295 -11.05 -3.37 -12.74
N ARG A 296 -11.76 -2.24 -12.59
CA ARG A 296 -13.13 -2.09 -13.09
C ARG A 296 -13.20 -2.19 -14.61
N ALA A 297 -12.25 -1.58 -15.31
CA ALA A 297 -12.17 -1.67 -16.77
C ALA A 297 -11.94 -3.11 -17.23
N ALA A 298 -11.00 -3.83 -16.59
CA ALA A 298 -10.71 -5.23 -16.91
C ALA A 298 -11.94 -6.14 -16.71
N VAL A 299 -12.66 -5.98 -15.59
CA VAL A 299 -13.89 -6.74 -15.33
C VAL A 299 -14.99 -6.40 -16.35
N ALA A 300 -15.14 -5.13 -16.72
CA ALA A 300 -16.14 -4.70 -17.71
C ALA A 300 -15.85 -5.29 -19.10
N VAL A 301 -14.60 -5.22 -19.57
CA VAL A 301 -14.16 -5.79 -20.84
C VAL A 301 -14.37 -7.31 -20.86
N TRP A 302 -14.05 -7.98 -19.75
CA TRP A 302 -14.22 -9.43 -19.65
C TRP A 302 -15.70 -9.85 -19.73
N LYS A 303 -16.58 -9.17 -18.98
CA LYS A 303 -18.03 -9.41 -19.03
C LYS A 303 -18.60 -9.15 -20.42
N TYR A 304 -18.13 -8.10 -21.10
CA TYR A 304 -18.54 -7.81 -22.47
C TYR A 304 -18.14 -8.94 -23.42
N ARG A 305 -16.89 -9.44 -23.33
CA ARG A 305 -16.43 -10.58 -24.12
C ARG A 305 -17.25 -11.83 -23.86
N ASP A 306 -17.50 -12.16 -22.60
CA ASP A 306 -18.27 -13.37 -22.24
C ASP A 306 -19.73 -13.27 -22.72
N ALA A 307 -20.33 -12.07 -22.71
CA ALA A 307 -21.66 -11.83 -23.27
C ALA A 307 -21.70 -12.01 -24.80
N GLN A 308 -20.63 -11.65 -25.52
CA GLN A 308 -20.52 -11.89 -26.97
C GLN A 308 -20.28 -13.37 -27.31
N GLN A 309 -19.64 -14.13 -26.40
CA GLN A 309 -19.35 -15.55 -26.60
C GLN A 309 -20.50 -16.47 -26.22
N GLN A 310 -21.53 -16.01 -25.51
CA GLN A 310 -22.74 -16.81 -25.31
C GLN A 310 -23.40 -17.01 -26.67
N PRO A 311 -23.29 -18.22 -27.27
CA PRO A 311 -23.91 -18.45 -28.56
C PRO A 311 -25.41 -18.23 -28.40
N VAL A 312 -26.09 -17.77 -29.46
CA VAL A 312 -27.56 -17.61 -29.53
C VAL A 312 -28.22 -19.01 -29.55
N LEU A 313 -27.87 -19.88 -28.61
CA LEU A 313 -28.42 -21.21 -28.39
C LEU A 313 -29.59 -21.11 -27.43
N SER A 314 -30.66 -20.39 -27.82
CA SER A 314 -32.05 -20.67 -27.40
C SER A 314 -33.02 -19.64 -27.97
N ARG A 315 -33.14 -19.61 -29.30
CA ARG A 315 -34.38 -19.14 -29.95
C ARG A 315 -34.95 -20.18 -30.92
N ARG A 316 -34.61 -21.47 -30.74
CA ARG A 316 -35.47 -22.54 -31.23
C ARG A 316 -36.64 -22.63 -30.26
N GLY A 317 -37.67 -21.85 -30.55
CA GLY A 317 -38.96 -22.00 -29.92
C GLY A 317 -39.41 -23.45 -30.06
N THR A 318 -39.57 -24.13 -28.93
CA THR A 318 -40.64 -25.11 -28.80
C THR A 318 -41.93 -24.35 -29.03
N VAL A 319 -42.34 -24.26 -30.30
CA VAL A 319 -43.71 -23.96 -30.67
C VAL A 319 -44.53 -25.05 -30.00
N GLY A 320 -45.07 -24.74 -28.83
CA GLY A 320 -46.05 -25.57 -28.16
C GLY A 320 -47.26 -25.63 -29.07
N VAL A 321 -47.37 -26.71 -29.84
CA VAL A 321 -48.61 -27.11 -30.47
C VAL A 321 -49.58 -27.35 -29.32
N ARG A 322 -50.44 -26.38 -29.03
CA ARG A 322 -51.63 -26.60 -28.21
C ARG A 322 -52.50 -27.57 -29.00
N ALA A 323 -52.45 -28.85 -28.63
CA ALA A 323 -53.46 -29.80 -29.01
C ALA A 323 -54.76 -29.38 -28.32
N SER A 324 -55.72 -28.90 -29.10
CA SER A 324 -57.11 -28.74 -28.71
C SER A 324 -57.78 -30.10 -28.77
N SER A 325 -58.20 -30.62 -27.62
CA SER A 325 -59.13 -31.73 -27.46
C SER A 325 -60.35 -31.24 -26.69
#